data_AF-A0A923Y5U2-F1
#
_entry.id   AF-A0A923Y5U2-F1
#
_cell.length_a   1.000
_cell.length_b   1.000
_cell.length_c   1.000
_cell.angle_alpha   90.00
_cell.angle_beta   90.00
_cell.angle_gamma   90.00
#
_symmetry.space_group_name_H-M   'P 1'
#
loop_
_entity.id
_entity.type
_entity.pdbx_description
1 polymer ?
#
loop_
_entity_poly.entity_id
_entity_poly.type
_entity_poly.pdbx_seq_one_letter_code
_entity_poly.pdbx_strand_id
1 'polypeptide(L)'
;MKDTPDTGRVTAAPGHERHFYSASRAFGRFGMRIFDPQVMSKPHWHGHIEANFAINHTMGYDIDSQQVHVPAARLTIFWAGIPHRLHAVT
;
A
#
# COMPACT_ATOMS: atom_id res chain seq x y z
N MET A 1 33.72 -21.15 -33.49
CA MET A 1 32.58 -20.54 -34.21
C MET A 1 31.30 -21.17 -33.67
N LYS A 2 30.70 -20.54 -32.66
CA LYS A 2 29.33 -20.78 -32.19
C LYS A 2 28.83 -19.42 -31.71
N ASP A 3 27.75 -18.97 -32.35
CA ASP A 3 27.27 -17.61 -32.32
C ASP A 3 26.72 -17.21 -30.95
N THR A 4 27.18 -16.07 -30.46
CA THR A 4 26.65 -15.39 -29.27
C THR A 4 25.54 -14.44 -29.74
N PRO A 5 24.33 -14.45 -29.16
CA PRO A 5 23.35 -13.44 -29.52
C PRO A 5 23.71 -12.10 -28.89
N ASP A 6 23.64 -11.08 -29.74
CA ASP A 6 23.87 -9.66 -29.54
C ASP A 6 23.17 -9.09 -28.29
N THR A 7 23.96 -8.48 -27.41
CA THR A 7 23.47 -7.72 -26.24
C THR A 7 23.12 -6.31 -26.71
N GLY A 8 21.91 -6.18 -27.25
CA GLY A 8 21.33 -4.89 -27.63
C GLY A 8 21.41 -3.90 -26.48
N ARG A 9 22.23 -2.86 -26.67
CA ARG A 9 22.42 -1.72 -25.76
C ARG A 9 21.12 -0.93 -25.70
N VAL A 10 20.29 -1.20 -24.67
CA VAL A 10 19.16 -0.33 -24.35
C VAL A 10 19.74 1.00 -23.87
N THR A 11 19.60 2.02 -24.70
CA THR A 11 19.87 3.42 -24.35
C THR A 11 19.10 3.77 -23.09
N ALA A 12 19.80 3.89 -21.97
CA ALA A 12 19.22 4.20 -20.69
C ALA A 12 18.54 5.58 -20.75
N ALA A 13 17.26 5.63 -20.41
CA ALA A 13 16.54 6.87 -20.15
C ALA A 13 17.28 7.70 -19.08
N PRO A 14 17.09 9.04 -19.05
CA PRO A 14 17.74 9.93 -18.09
C PRO A 14 17.60 9.42 -16.65
N GLY A 15 18.64 9.64 -15.83
CA GLY A 15 18.78 9.01 -14.51
C GLY A 15 17.63 9.23 -13.51
N HIS A 16 16.74 10.19 -13.77
CA HIS A 16 15.56 10.46 -12.93
C HIS A 16 14.34 9.57 -13.26
N GLU A 17 14.39 8.76 -14.32
CA GLU A 17 13.31 7.84 -14.72
C GLU A 17 13.64 6.36 -14.47
N ARG A 18 14.75 6.05 -13.79
CA ARG A 18 15.16 4.65 -13.57
C ARG A 18 14.36 3.98 -12.46
N HIS A 19 13.29 3.31 -12.88
CA HIS A 19 12.66 2.14 -12.25
C HIS A 19 12.29 2.28 -10.76
N PHE A 20 11.21 3.02 -10.48
CA PHE A 20 10.54 2.99 -9.16
C PHE A 20 9.84 1.65 -8.85
N TYR A 21 9.78 0.72 -9.80
CA TYR A 21 9.11 -0.57 -9.62
C TYR A 21 10.05 -1.72 -9.94
N SER A 22 10.31 -2.55 -8.93
CA SER A 22 10.89 -3.87 -9.12
C SER A 22 10.06 -4.71 -10.10
N ALA A 23 10.74 -5.40 -11.02
CA ALA A 23 10.12 -6.40 -11.90
C ALA A 23 9.76 -7.70 -11.14
N SER A 24 10.24 -7.88 -9.90
CA SER A 24 9.87 -9.00 -9.03
C SER A 24 8.57 -8.67 -8.27
N ARG A 25 7.63 -9.62 -8.27
CA ARG A 25 6.20 -9.40 -8.02
C ARG A 25 5.79 -8.95 -6.59
N ALA A 26 6.70 -8.68 -5.66
CA ALA A 26 6.29 -8.37 -4.28
C ALA A 26 7.13 -7.32 -3.52
N PHE A 27 8.34 -6.97 -3.96
CA PHE A 27 9.23 -6.12 -3.17
C PHE A 27 9.39 -4.72 -3.79
N GLY A 28 9.14 -3.68 -2.99
CA GLY A 28 9.46 -2.29 -3.36
C GLY A 28 8.37 -1.52 -4.12
N ARG A 29 7.12 -1.98 -4.17
CA ARG A 29 6.01 -1.17 -4.70
C ARG A 29 5.44 -0.27 -3.61
N PHE A 30 5.37 1.02 -3.90
CA PHE A 30 4.70 2.03 -3.09
C PHE A 30 3.57 2.67 -3.90
N GLY A 31 2.45 2.95 -3.25
CA GLY A 31 1.31 3.64 -3.84
C GLY A 31 0.57 4.46 -2.79
N MET A 32 0.06 5.62 -3.20
CA MET A 32 -0.84 6.46 -2.39
C MET A 32 -2.12 6.68 -3.17
N ARG A 33 -3.25 6.76 -2.46
CA ARG A 33 -4.55 7.09 -3.03
C ARG A 33 -5.24 8.08 -2.10
N ILE A 34 -5.98 9.01 -2.69
CA ILE A 34 -6.85 9.96 -1.97
C ILE A 34 -8.27 9.65 -2.40
N PHE A 35 -9.15 9.40 -1.42
CA PHE A 35 -10.54 9.02 -1.64
C PHE A 35 -11.32 9.19 -0.33
N ASP A 36 -12.65 9.26 -0.42
CA ASP A 36 -13.51 9.25 0.76
C ASP A 36 -13.45 7.89 1.46
N PRO A 37 -13.28 7.81 2.79
CA PRO A 37 -13.18 6.55 3.51
C PRO A 37 -14.41 5.65 3.26
N GLN A 38 -14.18 4.38 2.98
CA GLN A 38 -15.24 3.42 2.66
C GLN A 38 -15.34 2.37 3.76
N VAL A 39 -16.50 2.28 4.42
CA VAL A 39 -16.78 1.23 5.40
C VAL A 39 -16.76 -0.12 4.70
N MET A 40 -16.17 -1.10 5.38
CA MET A 40 -15.96 -2.44 4.85
C MET A 40 -16.97 -3.41 5.45
N SER A 41 -17.54 -4.27 4.62
CA SER A 41 -18.52 -5.28 5.07
C SER A 41 -17.89 -6.41 5.90
N LYS A 42 -16.64 -6.77 5.61
CA LYS A 42 -15.89 -7.83 6.30
C LYS A 42 -14.40 -7.47 6.41
N PRO A 43 -13.67 -8.05 7.37
CA PRO A 43 -12.23 -7.86 7.45
C PRO A 43 -11.52 -8.41 6.21
N HIS A 44 -10.41 -7.76 5.83
CA HIS A 44 -9.48 -8.26 4.83
C HIS A 44 -8.05 -8.26 5.36
N TRP A 45 -7.14 -8.89 4.61
CA TRP A 45 -5.72 -8.88 4.89
C TRP A 45 -4.96 -8.83 3.56
N HIS A 46 -3.74 -8.30 3.60
CA HIS A 46 -2.85 -8.24 2.44
C HIS A 46 -1.38 -8.26 2.87
N GLY A 47 -0.50 -8.52 1.92
CA GLY A 47 0.95 -8.71 2.13
C GLY A 47 1.77 -7.42 2.23
N HIS A 48 1.15 -6.26 2.40
CA HIS A 48 1.86 -4.97 2.57
C HIS A 48 1.39 -4.23 3.83
N ILE A 49 2.24 -3.31 4.31
CA ILE A 49 1.90 -2.33 5.35
C ILE A 49 0.98 -1.28 4.73
N GLU A 50 -0.09 -0.93 5.43
CA GLU A 50 -1.00 0.15 5.03
C GLU A 50 -0.90 1.30 6.04
N ALA A 51 -1.00 2.54 5.55
CA ALA A 51 -1.04 3.73 6.38
C ALA A 51 -2.22 4.63 5.97
N ASN A 52 -3.10 4.94 6.93
CA ASN A 52 -4.29 5.76 6.70
C ASN A 52 -4.20 7.05 7.51
N PHE A 53 -4.48 8.18 6.87
CA PHE A 53 -4.53 9.50 7.50
C PHE A 53 -5.80 10.22 7.06
N ALA A 54 -6.73 10.38 8.00
CA ALA A 54 -7.96 11.13 7.77
C ALA A 54 -7.85 12.53 8.38
N ILE A 55 -8.10 13.57 7.58
CA ILE A 55 -7.93 14.97 8.03
C ILE A 55 -9.07 15.38 8.96
N ASN A 56 -10.33 15.13 8.54
CA ASN A 56 -11.53 15.61 9.22
C ASN A 56 -12.48 14.49 9.65
N HIS A 57 -12.06 13.23 9.57
CA HIS A 57 -12.88 12.09 9.95
C HIS A 57 -12.26 11.32 11.09
N THR A 58 -13.13 10.82 11.95
CA THR A 58 -12.81 9.81 12.95
C THR A 58 -13.10 8.44 12.37
N MET A 59 -12.19 7.49 12.59
CA MET A 59 -12.24 6.16 11.99
C MET A 59 -12.34 5.09 13.07
N GLY A 60 -13.33 4.21 12.95
CA GLY A 60 -13.49 3.02 13.80
C GLY A 60 -13.02 1.77 13.08
N TYR A 61 -12.01 1.11 13.62
CA TYR A 61 -11.43 -0.11 13.06
C TYR A 61 -11.65 -1.32 13.96
N ASP A 62 -11.87 -2.48 13.34
CA ASP A 62 -11.59 -3.77 13.96
C ASP A 62 -10.21 -4.25 13.47
N ILE A 63 -9.28 -4.52 14.39
CA ILE A 63 -7.92 -4.98 14.10
C ILE A 63 -7.58 -6.07 15.11
N ASP A 64 -7.21 -7.27 14.64
CA ASP A 64 -6.82 -8.38 15.53
C ASP A 64 -7.80 -8.63 16.70
N SER A 65 -9.10 -8.66 16.37
CA SER A 65 -10.19 -8.81 17.34
C SER A 65 -10.34 -7.67 18.37
N GLN A 66 -9.63 -6.56 18.19
CA GLN A 66 -9.77 -5.35 18.99
C GLN A 66 -10.50 -4.25 18.23
N GLN A 67 -11.27 -3.44 18.94
CA GLN A 67 -11.85 -2.22 18.40
C GLN A 67 -10.94 -1.04 18.71
N VAL A 68 -10.56 -0.31 17.67
CA VAL A 68 -9.68 0.84 17.77
C VAL A 68 -10.40 2.05 17.21
N HIS A 69 -10.47 3.09 18.02
CA HIS A 69 -11.05 4.38 17.64
C HIS A 69 -9.92 5.38 17.37
N VAL A 70 -9.88 5.92 16.15
CA VAL A 70 -8.84 6.84 15.69
C VAL A 70 -9.46 8.21 15.43
N PRO A 71 -9.15 9.23 16.23
CA PRO A 71 -9.60 10.60 15.98
C PRO A 71 -9.06 11.16 14.66
N ALA A 72 -9.70 12.22 14.16
CA ALA A 72 -9.21 13.00 13.04
C ALA A 72 -7.76 13.50 13.23
N ALA A 73 -7.06 13.71 12.11
CA ALA A 73 -5.67 14.14 12.03
C ALA A 73 -4.68 13.21 12.76
N ARG A 74 -4.94 11.90 12.76
CA ARG A 74 -4.02 10.86 13.25
C ARG A 74 -3.64 9.89 12.13
N LEU A 75 -2.39 9.46 12.16
CA LEU A 75 -1.87 8.43 11.24
C LEU A 75 -2.04 7.05 11.88
N THR A 76 -2.75 6.16 11.20
CA THR A 76 -2.86 4.74 11.56
C THR A 76 -1.97 3.92 10.66
N ILE A 77 -1.26 2.93 11.22
CA ILE A 77 -0.40 2.01 10.46
C ILE A 77 -0.81 0.56 10.78
N PHE A 78 -1.02 -0.25 9.75
CA PHE A 78 -1.36 -1.67 9.85
C PHE A 78 -0.19 -2.52 9.38
N TRP A 79 0.20 -3.52 10.17
CA TRP A 79 1.17 -4.52 9.71
C TRP A 79 0.55 -5.47 8.68
N ALA A 80 1.39 -5.96 7.76
CA ALA A 80 0.98 -6.95 6.78
C ALA A 80 0.43 -8.22 7.45
N GLY A 81 -0.55 -8.86 6.83
CA GLY A 81 -1.13 -10.12 7.29
C GLY A 81 -2.09 -10.02 8.49
N ILE A 82 -2.25 -8.85 9.11
CA ILE A 82 -3.24 -8.66 10.18
C ILE A 82 -4.61 -8.38 9.56
N PRO A 83 -5.66 -9.17 9.87
CA PRO A 83 -7.01 -8.87 9.44
C PRO A 83 -7.48 -7.53 10.01
N HIS A 84 -7.98 -6.66 9.14
CA HIS A 84 -8.51 -5.35 9.56
C HIS A 84 -9.78 -5.00 8.79
N ARG A 85 -10.63 -4.18 9.43
CA ARG A 85 -11.90 -3.67 8.88
C ARG A 85 -12.13 -2.25 9.35
N LEU A 86 -12.38 -1.31 8.43
CA LEU A 86 -12.98 -0.03 8.79
C LEU A 86 -14.50 -0.24 8.96
N HIS A 87 -15.00 -0.18 10.19
CA HIS A 87 -16.43 -0.43 10.49
C HIS A 87 -17.28 0.85 10.59
N ALA A 88 -16.66 2.01 10.79
CA ALA A 88 -17.36 3.28 10.95
C ALA A 88 -16.46 4.46 10.56
N VAL A 89 -17.10 5.51 10.07
CA VAL A 89 -16.50 6.80 9.72
C VAL A 89 -17.50 7.87 10.17
N THR A 90 -17.03 8.85 10.93
CA THR A 90 -17.84 9.99 11.40
C THR A 90 -17.08 11.30 11.25
#